data_AF-A0A2V9J2V9-F1
#
_entry.id   AF-A0A2V9J2V9-F1
#
_cell.length_a   1.000
_cell.length_b   1.000
_cell.length_c   1.000
_cell.angle_alpha   90.00
_cell.angle_beta   90.00
_cell.angle_gamma   90.00
#
_symmetry.space_group_name_H-M   'P 1'
#
loop_
_entity.id
_entity.type
_entity.pdbx_description
1 polymer ?
#
loop_
_entity_poly.entity_id
_entity_poly.type
_entity_poly.pdbx_seq_one_letter_code
_entity_poly.pdbx_strand_id
1 'polypeptide(L)' 'GISILSGAHNTILPRICELLRAQGLDDVMLLVGGIIPDEDIPGLKQGGVTEVFQPGASTEDIVEFIRSRVKQRA' A
#
# COMPACT_ATOMS: atom_id res chain seq x y z
N GLY A 1 0.53 -0.17 7.08
CA GLY A 1 0.55 -1.18 6.00
C GLY A 1 -0.58 -2.17 6.23
N ILE A 2 -1.06 -2.81 5.16
CA ILE A 2 -2.16 -3.79 5.17
C ILE A 2 -1.65 -5.11 4.63
N SER A 3 -1.97 -6.23 5.27
CA SER A 3 -1.71 -7.57 4.74
C SER A 3 -3.03 -8.21 4.30
N ILE A 4 -3.12 -8.67 3.05
CA ILE A 4 -4.34 -9.25 2.47
C ILE A 4 -4.06 -10.53 1.69
N LEU A 5 -4.71 -11.63 2.10
CA LEU A 5 -4.63 -12.94 1.43
C LEU A 5 -6.00 -13.44 0.95
N SER A 6 -7.06 -12.65 1.14
CA SER A 6 -8.45 -13.03 0.86
C SER A 6 -8.92 -12.73 -0.56
N GLY A 7 -8.07 -12.14 -1.42
CA GLY A 7 -8.44 -11.71 -2.77
C GLY A 7 -9.39 -10.51 -2.84
N ALA A 8 -9.72 -9.89 -1.71
CA ALA A 8 -10.63 -8.73 -1.63
C ALA A 8 -9.91 -7.37 -1.80
N HIS A 9 -8.69 -7.36 -2.32
CA HIS A 9 -7.83 -6.17 -2.42
C HIS A 9 -8.43 -5.07 -3.28
N ASN A 10 -9.08 -5.42 -4.39
CA ASN A 10 -9.72 -4.47 -5.30
C ASN A 10 -10.92 -3.72 -4.69
N THR A 11 -11.50 -4.23 -3.60
CA THR A 11 -12.62 -3.55 -2.91
C THR A 11 -12.16 -2.86 -1.63
N ILE A 12 -11.35 -3.54 -0.83
CA ILE A 12 -10.98 -3.06 0.51
C ILE A 12 -9.96 -1.92 0.42
N LEU A 13 -8.95 -2.03 -0.45
CA LEU A 13 -7.85 -1.06 -0.49
C LEU A 13 -8.31 0.31 -1.01
N PRO A 14 -9.08 0.42 -2.12
CA PRO A 14 -9.60 1.71 -2.56
C PRO A 14 -10.46 2.36 -1.48
N ARG A 15 -11.30 1.58 -0.79
CA ARG A 15 -12.15 2.10 0.28
C ARG A 15 -11.34 2.67 1.44
N ILE A 16 -10.23 2.04 1.79
CA ILE A 16 -9.33 2.55 2.83
C ILE A 16 -8.64 3.84 2.37
N CYS A 17 -8.17 3.90 1.13
CA CYS A 17 -7.59 5.12 0.56
C CYS A 17 -8.58 6.29 0.57
N GLU A 18 -9.84 6.06 0.20
CA GLU A 18 -10.90 7.06 0.29
C GLU A 18 -11.12 7.55 1.72
N LEU A 19 -11.16 6.64 2.69
CA LEU A 19 -11.37 6.99 4.10
C LEU A 19 -10.19 7.79 4.67
N LEU A 20 -8.95 7.45 4.29
CA LEU A 20 -7.77 8.21 4.68
C LEU A 20 -7.84 9.65 4.15
N ARG A 21 -8.16 9.83 2.86
CA ARG A 21 -8.36 11.15 2.25
C ARG A 21 -9.51 11.92 2.91
N ALA A 22 -10.63 11.25 3.22
CA ALA A 22 -11.76 11.87 3.90
C ALA A 22 -11.42 12.36 5.32
N GLN A 23 -10.39 11.78 5.96
CA GLN A 23 -9.87 12.22 7.25
C GLN A 23 -8.74 13.27 7.12
N GLY A 24 -8.42 13.72 5.91
CA GLY A 24 -7.33 14.66 5.64
C GLY A 24 -5.93 14.06 5.82
N LEU A 25 -5.80 12.74 5.75
CA LEU A 25 -4.55 12.00 5.89
C LEU A 25 -3.88 11.75 4.53
N ASP A 26 -3.73 12.80 3.73
CA ASP A 26 -3.16 12.72 2.38
C ASP A 26 -1.65 12.44 2.37
N ASP A 27 -0.98 12.57 3.52
CA ASP A 27 0.45 12.34 3.69
C ASP A 27 0.79 10.92 4.17
N VAL A 28 -0.22 10.09 4.45
CA VAL A 28 -0.02 8.72 4.95
C VAL A 28 0.24 7.76 3.80
N MET A 29 1.39 7.08 3.86
CA MET A 29 1.73 6.02 2.92
C MET A 29 0.95 4.73 3.22
N LEU A 30 0.26 4.19 2.21
CA LEU A 30 -0.41 2.91 2.31
C LEU A 30 0.41 1.82 1.60
N LEU A 31 1.10 1.01 2.39
CA LEU A 31 1.80 -0.19 1.92
C LEU A 31 0.87 -1.39 2.02
N VAL A 32 0.89 -2.25 1.01
CA VAL A 32 0.06 -3.44 0.93
C VAL A 32 0.96 -4.66 0.76
N GLY A 33 0.67 -5.74 1.47
CA GLY A 33 1.37 -7.01 1.31
C GLY A 33 0.38 -8.16 1.10
N GLY A 34 0.79 -9.18 0.37
CA GLY A 34 0.01 -10.40 0.16
C GLY A 34 -0.04 -10.85 -1.30
N ILE A 35 -0.97 -11.76 -1.61
CA ILE A 35 -1.09 -12.35 -2.94
C ILE A 35 -2.03 -11.47 -3.78
N ILE A 36 -1.44 -10.61 -4.61
CA ILE A 36 -2.16 -9.69 -5.50
C ILE A 36 -1.68 -9.94 -6.94
N PRO A 37 -2.59 -10.17 -7.90
CA PRO A 37 -2.26 -10.29 -9.32
C PRO A 37 -1.58 -9.03 -9.87
N ASP A 38 -0.58 -9.19 -10.74
CA ASP A 38 0.17 -8.07 -11.32
C ASP A 38 -0.73 -7.09 -12.10
N GLU A 39 -1.82 -7.60 -12.69
CA GLU A 39 -2.81 -6.80 -13.42
C GLU A 39 -3.61 -5.85 -12.52
N ASP A 40 -3.76 -6.18 -11.24
CA ASP A 40 -4.52 -5.37 -10.27
C ASP A 40 -3.66 -4.25 -9.66
N ILE A 41 -2.33 -4.44 -9.60
CA ILE A 41 -1.40 -3.49 -8.97
C ILE A 41 -1.52 -2.07 -9.55
N PRO A 42 -1.57 -1.86 -10.88
CA PRO A 42 -1.77 -0.53 -11.45
C PRO A 42 -3.04 0.16 -10.96
N GLY A 43 -4.15 -0.58 -10.88
CA GLY A 43 -5.43 -0.05 -10.38
C GLY A 43 -5.37 0.32 -8.90
N LEU A 44 -4.73 -0.51 -8.08
CA LEU A 44 -4.51 -0.23 -6.67
C LEU A 44 -3.64 1.01 -6.45
N LYS A 45 -2.56 1.16 -7.22
CA LYS A 45 -1.68 2.33 -7.16
C LYS A 45 -2.40 3.61 -7.57
N GLN A 46 -3.21 3.57 -8.63
CA GLN A 46 -4.08 4.69 -9.01
C GLN A 46 -5.11 5.04 -7.92
N GLY A 47 -5.61 4.02 -7.21
CA GLY A 47 -6.51 4.17 -6.07
C GLY A 47 -5.88 4.85 -4.84
N GLY A 48 -4.55 4.99 -4.79
CA GLY A 48 -3.83 5.62 -3.69
C GLY A 48 -2.99 4.67 -2.83
N VAL A 49 -2.86 3.40 -3.23
CA VAL A 49 -1.86 2.51 -2.64
C VAL A 49 -0.47 2.99 -3.04
N THR A 50 0.43 3.14 -2.06
CA THR A 50 1.79 3.62 -2.29
C THR A 50 2.68 2.53 -2.90
N GLU A 51 2.62 1.32 -2.35
CA GLU A 51 3.40 0.19 -2.85
C GLU A 51 2.78 -1.15 -2.46
N VAL A 52 3.00 -2.16 -3.29
CA VAL A 52 2.52 -3.53 -3.09
C VAL A 52 3.71 -4.49 -3.00
N PHE A 53 3.79 -5.24 -1.91
CA PHE A 53 4.82 -6.26 -1.65
C PHE A 53 4.21 -7.66 -1.78
N GLN A 54 4.54 -8.33 -2.88
CA GLN A 54 4.12 -9.70 -3.17
C GLN A 54 4.94 -10.73 -2.38
N PRO A 55 4.52 -12.02 -2.34
CA PRO A 55 5.30 -13.08 -1.72
C PRO A 55 6.72 -13.12 -2.30
N GLY A 56 7.72 -13.21 -1.44
CA GLY A 56 9.13 -13.22 -1.83
C GLY A 56 9.83 -11.85 -1.80
N ALA A 57 9.10 -10.75 -1.56
CA ALA A 57 9.73 -9.46 -1.27
C ALA A 57 10.65 -9.58 -0.03
N SER A 58 11.89 -9.07 -0.14
CA SER A 58 12.82 -9.11 1.00
C SER A 58 12.41 -8.09 2.05
N THR A 59 12.76 -8.37 3.31
CA THR A 59 12.48 -7.43 4.39
C THR A 59 13.34 -6.18 4.24
N GLU A 60 14.55 -6.35 3.71
CA GLU A 60 15.50 -5.29 3.41
C GLU A 60 14.90 -4.29 2.40
N ASP A 61 14.31 -4.76 1.30
CA ASP A 61 13.67 -3.92 0.28
C ASP A 61 12.50 -3.13 0.86
N ILE A 62 11.67 -3.77 1.70
CA ILE A 62 10.55 -3.12 2.38
C ILE A 62 11.06 -2.00 3.30
N VAL A 63 12.09 -2.28 4.09
CA VAL A 63 12.70 -1.31 5.01
C VAL A 63 13.32 -0.14 4.24
N GLU A 64 14.06 -0.41 3.18
CA GLU A 64 14.66 0.62 2.33
C GLU A 64 13.59 1.50 1.68
N PHE A 65 12.53 0.89 1.14
CA PHE A 65 11.40 1.62 0.58
C PHE A 65 10.78 2.58 1.59
N ILE A 66 10.47 2.09 2.81
CA ILE A 66 9.89 2.91 3.87
C ILE A 66 10.82 4.07 4.23
N ARG A 67 12.11 3.79 4.45
CA ARG A 67 13.10 4.81 4.82
C ARG A 67 13.27 5.87 3.75
N SER A 68 13.21 5.51 2.47
CA SER A 68 13.37 6.44 1.35
C SER A 68 12.20 7.41 1.19
N ARG A 69 11.00 7.05 1.67
CA ARG A 69 9.76 7.83 1.43
C ARG A 69 9.11 8.41 2.67
N VAL A 70 9.43 7.89 3.87
CA VAL A 70 8.92 8.48 5.11
C VAL A 70 9.57 9.84 5.33
N LYS A 71 8.77 10.89 5.47
CA LYS A 71 9.29 12.17 5.94
C LYS A 71 9.79 11.96 7.37
N GLN A 72 11.06 12.29 7.63
CA GLN A 72 11.52 12.37 9.02
C GLN A 72 10.69 13.44 9.72
N ARG A 73 10.02 13.06 10.80
CA ARG A 73 9.42 14.04 11.71
C ARG A 73 10.58 14.83 12.30
N ALA A 74 10.56 16.14 12.08
CA ALA A 74 11.47 17.09 12.73
C ALA A 74 11.21 17.14 14.24
#